data_AF-A0A451B110-F1
#
_entry.id   AF-A0A451B110-F1
#
_cell.length_a   1.000
_cell.length_b   1.000
_cell.length_c   1.000
_cell.angle_alpha   90.00
_cell.angle_beta   90.00
_cell.angle_gamma   90.00
#
_symmetry.space_group_name_H-M   'P 1'
#
loop_
_entity.id
_entity.type
_entity.pdbx_description
1 polymer ?
#
loop_
_entity_poly.entity_id
_entity_poly.type
_entity_poly.pdbx_seq_one_letter_code
_entity_poly.pdbx_strand_id
1 'polypeptide(L)'
;MLRIGYLFLPLVLAVGDGALAVERAPRISDREIVERLTRLEEGQRLMDDRFSAMEKQMDDRFAAMEKRMDDRFSAMQEQMDQRFSALQKQMEHHMMMQWNLILALMVSILGLVGFVTWDRRAALKPLERRFTRIADEVEMDLGMDSPEGSKLARLVEALRELAPEDRKLAEALQRFSLLEDLPRKA
;
A
#
# COMPACT_ATOMS: atom_id res chain seq x y z
N MET A 1 -104.53 -54.23 23.65
CA MET A 1 -103.91 -53.61 22.45
C MET A 1 -104.77 -52.42 22.03
N LEU A 2 -104.20 -51.35 21.46
CA LEU A 2 -104.79 -50.03 21.16
C LEU A 2 -104.80 -48.99 22.32
N ARG A 3 -103.61 -48.56 22.74
CA ARG A 3 -103.40 -47.28 23.46
C ARG A 3 -102.43 -46.33 22.76
N ILE A 4 -102.06 -46.58 21.50
CA ILE A 4 -100.97 -45.85 20.80
C ILE A 4 -101.48 -44.93 19.68
N GLY A 5 -102.73 -45.07 19.22
CA GLY A 5 -103.25 -44.30 18.07
C GLY A 5 -103.77 -42.89 18.37
N TYR A 6 -104.17 -42.59 19.61
CA TYR A 6 -104.86 -41.33 19.94
C TYR A 6 -103.93 -40.21 20.46
N LEU A 7 -102.66 -40.51 20.68
CA LEU A 7 -101.67 -39.55 21.17
C LEU A 7 -100.85 -38.89 20.04
N PHE A 8 -100.95 -39.41 18.81
CA PHE A 8 -100.26 -38.86 17.64
C PHE A 8 -101.12 -37.88 16.81
N LEU A 9 -102.44 -37.84 17.02
CA LEU A 9 -103.34 -36.97 16.27
C LEU A 9 -103.17 -35.46 16.57
N PRO A 10 -102.86 -34.99 17.79
CA PRO A 10 -102.62 -33.56 18.01
C PRO A 10 -101.20 -33.12 17.62
N LEU A 11 -100.25 -34.05 17.44
CA LEU A 11 -98.85 -33.72 17.10
C LEU A 11 -98.65 -33.41 15.61
N VAL A 12 -99.48 -34.01 14.73
CA VAL A 12 -99.38 -33.79 13.27
C VAL A 12 -100.03 -32.47 12.83
N LEU A 13 -101.02 -31.98 13.58
CA LEU A 13 -101.63 -30.65 13.31
C LEU A 13 -100.77 -29.48 13.80
N ALA A 14 -99.83 -29.72 14.73
CA ALA A 14 -98.90 -28.69 15.21
C ALA A 14 -97.72 -28.41 14.27
N VAL A 15 -97.53 -29.21 13.22
CA VAL A 15 -96.41 -29.08 12.25
C VAL A 15 -96.84 -28.36 10.97
N GLY A 16 -98.12 -28.00 10.82
CA GLY A 16 -98.66 -27.34 9.64
C GLY A 16 -98.61 -25.80 9.64
N ASP A 17 -98.25 -25.17 10.77
CA ASP A 17 -98.22 -23.70 10.92
C ASP A 17 -96.81 -23.10 10.67
N GLY A 18 -95.94 -23.86 10.01
CA GLY A 18 -94.76 -23.34 9.32
C GLY A 18 -95.14 -22.78 7.95
N ALA A 19 -96.24 -22.01 7.86
CA ALA A 19 -96.50 -21.17 6.72
C ALA A 19 -95.23 -20.35 6.48
N LEU A 20 -94.79 -20.31 5.23
CA LEU A 20 -93.58 -19.62 4.84
C LEU A 20 -93.69 -18.14 5.21
N ALA A 21 -93.25 -17.80 6.41
CA ALA A 21 -92.78 -16.48 6.75
C ALA A 21 -91.42 -16.31 6.07
N VAL A 22 -91.45 -16.28 4.73
CA VAL A 22 -90.59 -15.38 3.99
C VAL A 22 -91.00 -14.02 4.53
N GLU A 23 -90.28 -13.55 5.55
CA GLU A 23 -90.23 -12.13 5.85
C GLU A 23 -89.99 -11.46 4.50
N ARG A 24 -91.03 -10.75 4.01
CA ARG A 24 -90.85 -9.85 2.90
C ARG A 24 -89.69 -8.96 3.30
N ALA A 25 -88.55 -9.16 2.65
CA ALA A 25 -87.46 -8.19 2.66
C ALA A 25 -88.11 -6.81 2.54
N PRO A 26 -87.73 -5.84 3.39
CA PRO A 26 -88.27 -4.50 3.32
C PRO A 26 -88.28 -4.08 1.86
N ARG A 27 -89.46 -3.81 1.29
CA ARG A 27 -89.58 -3.31 -0.08
C ARG A 27 -89.04 -1.89 -0.04
N ILE A 28 -87.71 -1.76 -0.04
CA ILE A 28 -87.03 -0.50 -0.22
C ILE A 28 -87.59 0.05 -1.53
N SER A 29 -88.23 1.22 -1.45
CA SER A 29 -88.77 1.88 -2.64
C SER A 29 -87.59 2.25 -3.54
N ASP A 30 -87.72 2.11 -4.86
CA ASP A 30 -86.65 2.48 -5.81
C ASP A 30 -86.11 3.91 -5.55
N ARG A 31 -86.95 4.80 -4.99
CA ARG A 31 -86.57 6.14 -4.53
C ARG A 31 -85.53 6.14 -3.39
N GLU A 32 -85.69 5.29 -2.38
CA GLU A 32 -84.74 5.17 -1.27
C GLU A 32 -83.42 4.53 -1.71
N ILE A 33 -83.46 3.63 -2.71
CA ILE A 33 -82.25 3.07 -3.33
C ILE A 33 -81.46 4.17 -4.02
N VAL A 34 -82.13 5.03 -4.82
CA VAL A 34 -81.48 6.16 -5.51
C VAL A 34 -80.88 7.16 -4.51
N GLU A 35 -81.57 7.46 -3.42
CA GLU A 35 -81.05 8.36 -2.38
C GLU A 35 -79.83 7.79 -1.65
N ARG A 36 -79.83 6.47 -1.35
CA ARG A 36 -78.67 5.81 -0.77
C ARG A 36 -77.50 5.70 -1.75
N LEU A 37 -77.77 5.44 -3.03
CA LEU A 37 -76.75 5.38 -4.08
C LEU A 37 -76.10 6.74 -4.32
N THR A 38 -76.88 7.81 -4.39
CA THR A 38 -76.36 9.18 -4.53
C THR A 38 -75.50 9.58 -3.33
N ARG A 39 -75.95 9.29 -2.11
CA ARG A 39 -75.12 9.50 -0.90
C ARG A 39 -73.85 8.65 -0.89
N LEU A 40 -73.91 7.43 -1.41
CA LEU A 40 -72.75 6.54 -1.50
C LEU A 40 -71.75 7.05 -2.56
N GLU A 41 -72.25 7.55 -3.69
CA GLU A 41 -71.45 8.17 -4.76
C GLU A 41 -70.75 9.44 -4.27
N GLU A 42 -71.45 10.31 -3.53
CA GLU A 42 -70.86 11.48 -2.86
C GLU A 42 -69.80 11.06 -1.84
N GLY A 43 -70.07 10.01 -1.05
CA GLY A 43 -69.10 9.45 -0.11
C GLY A 43 -67.86 8.87 -0.79
N GLN A 44 -68.01 8.24 -1.97
CA GLN A 44 -66.91 7.76 -2.78
C GLN A 44 -66.08 8.91 -3.35
N ARG A 45 -66.71 9.95 -3.90
CA ARG A 45 -66.01 11.15 -4.40
C ARG A 45 -65.20 11.84 -3.30
N LEU A 46 -65.79 12.01 -2.12
CA LEU A 46 -65.09 12.59 -0.97
C LEU A 46 -63.89 11.73 -0.53
N MET A 47 -64.01 10.41 -0.59
CA MET A 47 -62.88 9.52 -0.32
C MET A 47 -61.79 9.67 -1.37
N ASP A 48 -62.15 9.70 -2.65
CA ASP A 48 -61.20 9.86 -3.76
C ASP A 48 -60.42 11.18 -3.65
N ASP A 49 -61.12 12.29 -3.37
CA ASP A 49 -60.50 13.60 -3.12
C ASP A 49 -59.51 13.55 -1.94
N ARG A 50 -59.87 12.86 -0.85
CA ARG A 50 -58.98 12.69 0.32
C ARG A 50 -57.77 11.83 -0.02
N PHE A 51 -57.94 10.76 -0.77
CA PHE A 51 -56.84 9.91 -1.21
C PHE A 51 -55.89 10.69 -2.12
N SER A 52 -56.41 11.43 -3.09
CA SER A 52 -55.59 12.27 -3.97
C SER A 52 -54.85 13.37 -3.20
N ALA A 53 -55.50 14.02 -2.23
CA ALA A 53 -54.85 15.00 -1.37
C ALA A 53 -53.73 14.38 -0.52
N MET A 54 -53.95 13.17 0.01
CA MET A 54 -52.95 12.44 0.78
C MET A 54 -51.77 12.00 -0.08
N GLU A 55 -52.02 11.53 -1.30
CA GLU A 55 -50.99 11.15 -2.28
C GLU A 55 -50.10 12.34 -2.61
N LYS A 56 -50.69 13.49 -2.97
CA LYS A 56 -49.93 14.73 -3.20
C LYS A 56 -49.10 15.16 -2.00
N GLN A 57 -49.66 15.07 -0.79
CA GLN A 57 -48.92 15.40 0.42
C GLN A 57 -47.74 14.44 0.66
N MET A 58 -47.89 13.16 0.34
CA MET A 58 -46.79 12.19 0.41
C MET A 58 -45.72 12.51 -0.63
N ASP A 59 -46.10 12.78 -1.88
CA ASP A 59 -45.17 13.14 -2.94
C ASP A 59 -44.36 14.39 -2.60
N ASP A 60 -45.01 15.45 -2.11
CA ASP A 60 -44.35 16.67 -1.68
C ASP A 60 -43.34 16.41 -0.55
N ARG A 61 -43.70 15.54 0.39
CA ARG A 61 -42.80 15.14 1.50
C ARG A 61 -41.62 14.32 1.00
N PHE A 62 -41.84 13.40 0.06
CA PHE A 62 -40.77 12.62 -0.53
C PHE A 62 -39.82 13.50 -1.34
N ALA A 63 -40.34 14.41 -2.18
CA ALA A 63 -39.53 15.36 -2.93
C ALA A 63 -38.71 16.28 -2.00
N ALA A 64 -39.29 16.76 -0.90
CA ALA A 64 -38.57 17.55 0.10
C ALA A 64 -37.47 16.73 0.81
N MET A 65 -37.74 15.45 1.10
CA MET A 65 -36.78 14.53 1.71
C MET A 65 -35.61 14.25 0.76
N GLU A 66 -35.89 13.97 -0.51
CA GLU A 66 -34.90 13.73 -1.56
C GLU A 66 -33.97 14.93 -1.73
N LYS A 67 -34.54 16.12 -1.89
CA LYS A 67 -33.76 17.37 -1.98
C LYS A 67 -32.86 17.58 -0.76
N ARG A 68 -33.38 17.32 0.44
CA ARG A 68 -32.59 17.44 1.68
C ARG A 68 -31.46 16.41 1.73
N MET A 69 -31.67 15.21 1.20
CA MET A 69 -30.61 14.21 1.08
C MET A 69 -29.55 14.69 0.09
N ASP A 70 -29.93 15.13 -1.10
CA ASP A 70 -29.00 15.62 -2.12
C ASP A 70 -28.15 16.80 -1.63
N ASP A 71 -28.77 17.77 -0.95
CA ASP A 71 -28.06 18.91 -0.36
C ASP A 71 -27.03 18.44 0.68
N ARG A 72 -27.40 17.46 1.52
CA ARG A 72 -26.50 16.88 2.53
C ARG A 72 -25.36 16.09 1.91
N PHE A 73 -25.64 15.28 0.89
CA PHE A 73 -24.62 14.54 0.18
C PHE A 73 -23.65 15.48 -0.53
N SER A 74 -24.17 16.51 -1.20
CA SER A 74 -23.35 17.52 -1.87
C SER A 74 -22.45 18.27 -0.89
N ALA A 75 -23.00 18.72 0.24
CA ALA A 75 -22.21 19.40 1.28
C ALA A 75 -21.14 18.47 1.89
N MET A 76 -21.46 17.19 2.08
CA MET A 76 -20.50 16.21 2.59
C MET A 76 -19.38 15.93 1.58
N GLN A 77 -19.72 15.83 0.30
CA GLN A 77 -18.74 15.66 -0.78
C GLN A 77 -17.82 16.88 -0.87
N GLU A 78 -18.36 18.10 -0.82
CA GLU A 78 -17.55 19.32 -0.84
C GLU A 78 -16.62 19.40 0.38
N GLN A 79 -17.11 19.08 1.57
CA GLN A 79 -16.27 19.03 2.78
C GLN A 79 -15.15 17.99 2.65
N MET A 80 -15.47 16.82 2.07
CA MET A 80 -14.49 15.76 1.85
C MET A 80 -13.42 16.21 0.85
N ASP A 81 -13.82 16.82 -0.26
CA ASP A 81 -12.89 17.35 -1.28
C ASP A 81 -11.99 18.46 -0.72
N GLN A 82 -12.54 19.37 0.09
CA GLN A 82 -11.75 20.39 0.77
C GLN A 82 -10.70 19.78 1.71
N ARG A 83 -11.10 18.77 2.50
CA ARG A 83 -10.17 18.06 3.40
C ARG A 83 -9.10 17.31 2.63
N PHE A 84 -9.46 16.59 1.57
CA PHE A 84 -8.50 15.89 0.72
C PHE A 84 -7.53 16.87 0.06
N SER A 85 -8.02 18.00 -0.48
CA SER A 85 -7.17 19.03 -1.08
C SER A 85 -6.19 19.63 -0.05
N ALA A 86 -6.64 19.88 1.18
CA ALA A 86 -5.77 20.36 2.25
C ALA A 86 -4.68 19.34 2.61
N LEU A 87 -5.05 18.05 2.75
CA LEU A 87 -4.09 16.97 3.00
C LEU A 87 -3.08 16.82 1.85
N GLN A 88 -3.55 16.93 0.60
CA GLN A 88 -2.69 16.85 -0.58
C GLN A 88 -1.67 18.00 -0.60
N LYS A 89 -2.10 19.23 -0.35
CA LYS A 89 -1.19 20.39 -0.24
C LYS A 89 -0.17 20.22 0.88
N GLN A 90 -0.58 19.69 2.03
CA GLN A 90 0.32 19.42 3.14
C GLN A 90 1.37 18.35 2.77
N MET A 91 0.94 17.27 2.11
CA MET A 91 1.82 16.22 1.62
C MET A 91 2.80 16.75 0.58
N GLU A 92 2.34 17.55 -0.39
CA GLU A 92 3.20 18.20 -1.39
C GLU A 92 4.25 19.09 -0.73
N HIS A 93 3.86 19.89 0.28
CA HIS A 93 4.79 20.75 1.01
C HIS A 93 5.86 19.94 1.78
N HIS A 94 5.45 18.90 2.50
CA HIS A 94 6.40 18.03 3.21
C HIS A 94 7.32 17.29 2.23
N MET A 95 6.76 16.80 1.13
CA MET A 95 7.50 16.08 0.11
C MET A 95 8.55 16.99 -0.54
N MET A 96 8.21 18.22 -0.92
CA MET A 96 9.18 19.19 -1.47
C MET A 96 10.34 19.46 -0.49
N MET A 97 10.04 19.67 0.79
CA MET A 97 11.08 19.87 1.81
C MET A 97 11.98 18.64 1.96
N GLN A 98 11.39 17.43 2.01
CA GLN A 98 12.12 16.17 2.12
C GLN A 98 12.97 15.87 0.88
N TRP A 99 12.45 16.10 -0.33
CA TRP A 99 13.19 15.90 -1.58
C TRP A 99 14.45 16.77 -1.63
N ASN A 100 14.35 18.05 -1.23
CA ASN A 100 15.50 18.94 -1.17
C ASN A 100 16.55 18.46 -0.17
N LEU A 101 16.13 17.96 1.00
CA LEU A 101 17.04 17.39 2.00
C LEU A 101 17.73 16.13 1.49
N ILE A 102 17.00 15.21 0.85
CA ILE A 102 17.56 13.98 0.27
C ILE A 102 18.58 14.34 -0.83
N LEU A 103 18.25 15.28 -1.72
CA LEU A 103 19.17 15.74 -2.75
C LEU A 103 20.43 16.38 -2.16
N ALA A 104 20.29 17.23 -1.13
CA ALA A 104 21.43 17.83 -0.45
C ALA A 104 22.34 16.77 0.20
N LEU A 105 21.76 15.77 0.86
CA LEU A 105 22.52 14.64 1.43
C LEU A 105 23.22 13.83 0.35
N MET A 106 22.55 13.54 -0.77
CA MET A 106 23.15 12.81 -1.90
C MET A 106 24.33 13.56 -2.51
N VAL A 107 24.18 14.86 -2.78
CA VAL A 107 25.27 15.72 -3.27
C VAL A 107 26.41 15.79 -2.27
N SER A 108 26.11 15.92 -0.97
CA SER A 108 27.11 15.93 0.09
C SER A 108 27.91 14.63 0.14
N ILE A 109 27.25 13.47 0.08
CA ILE A 109 27.92 12.16 0.11
C ILE A 109 28.78 11.96 -1.14
N LEU A 110 28.22 12.23 -2.33
CA LEU A 110 28.96 12.11 -3.59
C LEU A 110 30.15 13.07 -3.64
N GLY A 111 29.99 14.29 -3.13
CA GLY A 111 31.07 15.26 -2.99
C GLY A 111 32.17 14.76 -2.07
N LEU A 112 31.83 14.14 -0.93
CA LEU A 112 32.77 13.61 0.04
C LEU A 112 33.52 12.38 -0.51
N VAL A 113 32.82 11.46 -1.16
CA VAL A 113 33.42 10.30 -1.84
C VAL A 113 34.34 10.73 -2.97
N GLY A 114 33.90 11.70 -3.79
CA GLY A 114 34.72 12.28 -4.85
C GLY A 114 35.97 12.95 -4.29
N PHE A 115 35.83 13.71 -3.20
CA PHE A 115 36.94 14.36 -2.51
C PHE A 115 37.95 13.37 -1.94
N VAL A 116 37.49 12.32 -1.23
CA VAL A 116 38.37 11.27 -0.67
C VAL A 116 39.12 10.52 -1.77
N THR A 117 38.44 10.22 -2.89
CA THR A 117 39.06 9.55 -4.04
C THR A 117 40.12 10.43 -4.71
N TRP A 118 39.87 11.73 -4.79
CA TRP A 118 40.82 12.72 -5.29
C TRP A 118 42.01 12.91 -4.35
N ASP A 119 41.78 13.03 -3.04
CA ASP A 119 42.81 13.19 -2.02
C ASP A 119 43.81 12.03 -2.03
N ARG A 120 43.33 10.79 -2.10
CA ARG A 120 44.22 9.62 -2.25
C ARG A 120 45.11 9.70 -3.49
N ARG A 121 44.59 10.20 -4.62
CA ARG A 121 45.38 10.36 -5.86
C ARG A 121 46.37 11.53 -5.78
N ALA A 122 46.02 12.61 -5.07
CA ALA A 122 46.86 13.77 -4.91
C ALA A 122 47.97 13.56 -3.86
N ALA A 123 47.66 12.88 -2.75
CA ALA A 123 48.57 12.59 -1.65
C ALA A 123 49.64 11.54 -2.01
N LEU A 124 49.40 10.69 -3.03
CA LEU A 124 50.38 9.71 -3.49
C LEU A 124 51.47 10.32 -4.40
N LYS A 125 51.23 11.46 -5.06
CA LYS A 125 52.25 12.12 -5.90
C LYS A 125 53.54 12.50 -5.17
N PRO A 126 53.52 13.09 -3.96
CA PRO A 126 54.74 13.35 -3.20
C PRO A 126 55.37 12.06 -2.65
N LEU A 127 54.57 11.01 -2.42
CA LEU A 127 55.05 9.71 -1.99
C LEU A 127 55.84 9.02 -3.12
N GLU A 128 55.32 9.08 -4.34
CA GLU A 128 55.95 8.51 -5.54
C GLU A 128 57.35 9.09 -5.77
N ARG A 129 57.52 10.42 -5.63
CA ARG A 129 58.84 11.05 -5.73
C ARG A 129 59.84 10.59 -4.66
N ARG A 130 59.35 10.22 -3.47
CA ARG A 130 60.23 9.68 -2.40
C ARG A 130 60.60 8.23 -2.69
N PHE A 131 59.65 7.43 -3.17
CA PHE A 131 59.91 6.06 -3.59
C PHE A 131 60.87 5.99 -4.79
N THR A 132 60.73 6.87 -5.78
CA THR A 132 61.67 6.91 -6.91
C THR A 132 63.06 7.35 -6.46
N ARG A 133 63.18 8.28 -5.50
CA ARG A 133 64.50 8.65 -4.95
C ARG A 133 65.16 7.49 -4.21
N ILE A 134 64.40 6.78 -3.38
CA ILE A 134 64.90 5.60 -2.66
C ILE A 134 65.25 4.49 -3.66
N ALA A 135 64.44 4.28 -4.69
CA ALA A 135 64.71 3.31 -5.74
C ALA A 135 65.97 3.68 -6.55
N ASP A 136 66.11 4.92 -6.99
CA ASP A 136 67.27 5.43 -7.73
C ASP A 136 68.55 5.39 -6.88
N GLU A 137 68.46 5.72 -5.59
CA GLU A 137 69.61 5.70 -4.67
C GLU A 137 70.07 4.26 -4.40
N VAL A 138 69.13 3.32 -4.26
CA VAL A 138 69.40 1.88 -4.19
C VAL A 138 69.94 1.34 -5.51
N GLU A 139 69.42 1.76 -6.64
CA GLU A 139 69.87 1.32 -7.98
C GLU A 139 71.26 1.87 -8.33
N MET A 140 71.55 3.12 -7.94
CA MET A 140 72.87 3.74 -8.05
C MET A 140 73.89 3.06 -7.13
N ASP A 141 73.51 2.66 -5.91
CA ASP A 141 74.38 1.88 -5.03
C ASP A 141 74.54 0.41 -5.48
N LEU A 142 73.52 -0.17 -6.10
CA LEU A 142 73.60 -1.49 -6.73
C LEU A 142 74.44 -1.48 -8.02
N GLY A 143 74.54 -0.34 -8.72
CA GLY A 143 75.44 -0.13 -9.85
C GLY A 143 75.23 -1.13 -10.99
N MET A 144 74.03 -1.15 -11.58
CA MET A 144 73.67 -2.06 -12.68
C MET A 144 74.37 -1.75 -14.01
N ASP A 145 75.07 -0.62 -14.14
CA ASP A 145 75.68 -0.15 -15.40
C ASP A 145 77.21 0.00 -15.35
N SER A 146 77.88 -0.63 -14.37
CA SER A 146 79.34 -0.65 -14.30
C SER A 146 79.92 -1.95 -14.88
N PRO A 147 80.86 -1.90 -15.84
CA PRO A 147 81.46 -3.07 -16.49
C PRO A 147 82.30 -3.96 -15.57
N GLU A 148 82.44 -3.64 -14.27
CA GLU A 148 83.25 -4.40 -13.31
C GLU A 148 82.48 -5.11 -12.18
N GLY A 149 81.14 -5.25 -12.29
CA GLY A 149 80.33 -6.03 -11.35
C GLY A 149 79.98 -5.32 -10.03
N SER A 150 78.72 -5.46 -9.62
CA SER A 150 78.06 -4.77 -8.50
C SER A 150 78.84 -4.80 -7.17
N LYS A 151 78.73 -3.75 -6.35
CA LYS A 151 79.27 -3.75 -4.96
C LYS A 151 78.67 -4.89 -4.13
N LEU A 152 77.40 -5.24 -4.36
CA LEU A 152 76.78 -6.40 -3.75
C LEU A 152 77.40 -7.70 -4.28
N ALA A 153 77.74 -7.77 -5.56
CA ALA A 153 78.47 -8.89 -6.12
C ALA A 153 79.86 -9.02 -5.48
N ARG A 154 80.61 -7.92 -5.30
CA ARG A 154 81.91 -7.91 -4.62
C ARG A 154 81.82 -8.27 -3.14
N LEU A 155 80.78 -7.83 -2.44
CA LEU A 155 80.54 -8.18 -1.04
C LEU A 155 80.13 -9.65 -0.91
N VAL A 156 79.29 -10.16 -1.80
CA VAL A 156 78.93 -11.58 -1.86
C VAL A 156 80.15 -12.43 -2.22
N GLU A 157 81.01 -11.96 -3.12
CA GLU A 157 82.23 -12.66 -3.54
C GLU A 157 83.30 -12.66 -2.44
N ALA A 158 83.51 -11.54 -1.74
CA ALA A 158 84.38 -11.47 -0.57
C ALA A 158 83.86 -12.34 0.59
N LEU A 159 82.54 -12.31 0.85
CA LEU A 159 81.91 -13.19 1.84
C LEU A 159 82.01 -14.67 1.43
N ARG A 160 81.99 -14.97 0.12
CA ARG A 160 82.20 -16.32 -0.42
C ARG A 160 83.65 -16.79 -0.31
N GLU A 161 84.61 -15.88 -0.42
CA GLU A 161 86.05 -16.17 -0.25
C GLU A 161 86.41 -16.47 1.21
N LEU A 162 85.73 -15.82 2.17
CA LEU A 162 85.84 -16.09 3.61
C LEU A 162 84.96 -17.24 4.11
N ALA A 163 83.94 -17.66 3.34
CA ALA A 163 83.04 -18.77 3.69
C ALA A 163 83.74 -20.12 3.98
N PRO A 164 84.80 -20.55 3.27
CA PRO A 164 85.51 -21.78 3.61
C PRO A 164 86.30 -21.71 4.93
N GLU A 165 86.60 -20.52 5.46
CA GLU A 165 87.36 -20.35 6.70
C GLU A 165 86.47 -20.38 7.96
N ASP A 166 85.17 -20.05 7.84
CA ASP A 166 84.23 -20.01 8.96
C ASP A 166 82.98 -20.86 8.71
N ARG A 167 82.89 -21.98 9.43
CA ARG A 167 81.80 -22.96 9.31
C ARG A 167 80.41 -22.35 9.58
N LYS A 168 80.32 -21.27 10.36
CA LYS A 168 79.04 -20.56 10.62
C LYS A 168 78.62 -19.66 9.45
N LEU A 169 79.58 -19.07 8.72
CA LEU A 169 79.30 -18.26 7.53
C LEU A 169 78.87 -19.14 6.35
N ALA A 170 79.50 -20.31 6.19
CA ALA A 170 79.09 -21.29 5.19
C ALA A 170 77.63 -21.77 5.40
N GLU A 171 77.25 -22.10 6.64
CA GLU A 171 75.86 -22.48 6.96
C GLU A 171 74.87 -21.33 6.72
N ALA A 172 75.26 -20.08 7.02
CA ALA A 172 74.42 -18.91 6.78
C ALA A 172 74.21 -18.64 5.28
N LEU A 173 75.28 -18.67 4.47
CA LEU A 173 75.20 -18.47 3.02
C LEU A 173 74.41 -19.57 2.32
N GLN A 174 74.51 -20.81 2.80
CA GLN A 174 73.74 -21.94 2.29
C GLN A 174 72.25 -21.82 2.66
N ARG A 175 71.95 -21.34 3.88
CA ARG A 175 70.57 -21.12 4.35
C ARG A 175 69.83 -20.01 3.59
N PHE A 176 70.54 -19.00 3.09
CA PHE A 176 69.98 -17.92 2.27
C PHE A 176 70.05 -18.21 0.75
N SER A 177 70.37 -19.45 0.35
CA SER A 177 70.46 -19.91 -1.05
C SER A 177 71.43 -19.12 -1.95
N LEU A 178 72.32 -18.32 -1.36
CA LEU A 178 73.29 -17.48 -2.09
C LEU A 178 74.46 -18.28 -2.71
N LEU A 179 74.57 -19.57 -2.39
CA LEU A 179 75.62 -20.47 -2.87
C LEU A 179 75.19 -21.35 -4.06
N GLU A 180 73.89 -21.43 -4.37
CA GLU A 180 73.34 -22.44 -5.29
C GLU A 180 73.06 -21.91 -6.71
N ASP A 181 72.91 -20.60 -6.87
CA ASP A 181 72.65 -19.98 -8.18
C ASP A 181 73.94 -19.53 -8.88
N LEU A 182 74.56 -20.44 -9.63
CA LEU A 182 75.22 -20.12 -10.91
C LEU A 182 75.12 -21.35 -11.84
N PRO A 183 74.82 -21.18 -13.13
CA PRO A 183 74.78 -22.27 -14.09
C PRO A 183 76.19 -22.86 -14.21
N ARG A 184 76.26 -24.18 -14.02
CA ARG A 184 77.43 -25.02 -14.28
C ARG A 184 77.88 -24.79 -15.73
N LYS A 185 78.86 -23.91 -15.96
CA LYS A 185 79.62 -23.87 -17.21
C LYS A 185 80.61 -25.04 -17.19
N ALA A 186 80.71 -25.68 -18.35
CA ALA A 186 81.42 -26.91 -18.68
C ALA A 186 82.85 -27.02 -18.14
#